data_AF-A0A3N1HTR0-F1
#
_entry.id   AF-A0A3N1HTR0-F1
#
_cell.length_a   1.000
_cell.length_b   1.000
_cell.length_c   1.000
_cell.angle_alpha   90.00
_cell.angle_beta   90.00
_cell.angle_gamma   90.00
#
_symmetry.space_group_name_H-M   'P 1'
#
loop_
_entity.id
_entity.type
_entity.pdbx_description
1 polymer ?
#
loop_
_entity_poly.entity_id
_entity_poly.type
_entity_poly.pdbx_seq_one_letter_code
_entity_poly.pdbx_strand_id
1 'polypeptide(L)' 'MPRVAERVAASVRAEMARRKISQATVARHLGMSQPAVYRRLAGVVPFDVNELQAVADLLEVPTSTLLADEPTAAAVTS' A
#
# COMPACT_ATOMS: atom_id res chain seq x y z
N MET A 1 -0.83 5.50 -18.19
CA MET A 1 -0.18 5.78 -16.89
C MET A 1 -0.94 5.05 -15.81
N PRO A 2 -0.25 4.35 -14.89
CA PRO A 2 -0.91 3.62 -13.81
C PRO A 2 -1.67 4.59 -12.90
N ARG A 3 -2.84 4.18 -12.43
CA ARG A 3 -3.63 5.00 -11.49
C ARG A 3 -2.92 5.10 -10.15
N VAL A 4 -3.22 6.13 -9.37
CA VAL A 4 -2.65 6.32 -8.01
C VAL A 4 -2.82 5.06 -7.16
N ALA A 5 -4.00 4.44 -7.20
CA ALA A 5 -4.29 3.20 -6.48
C ALA A 5 -3.36 2.04 -6.87
N GLU A 6 -3.00 1.91 -8.15
CA GLU A 6 -2.09 0.86 -8.63
C GLU A 6 -0.65 1.09 -8.13
N ARG A 7 -0.21 2.36 -8.03
CA ARG A 7 1.10 2.72 -7.48
C ARG A 7 1.17 2.45 -5.97
N VAL A 8 0.14 2.87 -5.22
CA VAL A 8 0.02 2.58 -3.79
C VAL A 8 0.03 1.06 -3.56
N ALA A 9 -0.75 0.31 -4.33
CA ALA A 9 -0.76 -1.15 -4.25
C ALA A 9 0.61 -1.78 -4.56
N ALA A 10 1.36 -1.22 -5.51
CA ALA A 10 2.73 -1.64 -5.78
C ALA A 10 3.67 -1.39 -4.60
N SER A 11 3.61 -0.20 -3.98
CA SER A 11 4.38 0.14 -2.77
C SER A 11 4.04 -0.78 -1.60
N VAL A 12 2.75 -1.05 -1.37
CA VAL A 12 2.29 -1.99 -0.34
C VAL A 12 2.88 -3.39 -0.57
N ARG A 13 2.79 -3.93 -1.80
CA ARG A 13 3.35 -5.26 -2.11
C ARG A 13 4.86 -5.31 -1.97
N ALA A 14 5.57 -4.25 -2.40
CA ALA A 14 7.00 -4.15 -2.25
C ALA A 14 7.39 -4.20 -0.76
N GLU A 15 6.61 -3.54 0.09
CA GLU A 15 6.88 -3.52 1.52
C GLU A 15 6.53 -4.83 2.23
N MET A 16 5.40 -5.44 1.85
CA MET A 16 5.05 -6.80 2.26
C MET A 16 6.18 -7.80 1.93
N ALA A 17 6.78 -7.70 0.74
CA ALA A 17 7.86 -8.58 0.32
C ALA A 17 9.13 -8.41 1.17
N ARG A 18 9.54 -7.15 1.43
CA ARG A 18 10.71 -6.85 2.27
C ARG A 18 10.57 -7.40 3.69
N ARG A 19 9.35 -7.38 4.23
CA ARG A 19 9.04 -7.82 5.60
C ARG A 19 8.51 -9.26 5.69
N LYS A 20 8.38 -9.95 4.56
CA LYS A 20 7.84 -11.32 4.45
C LYS A 20 6.43 -11.45 5.04
N ILE A 21 5.61 -10.40 4.91
CA ILE A 21 4.22 -10.40 5.37
C ILE A 21 3.30 -10.89 4.23
N SER A 22 2.47 -11.90 4.53
CA SER A 22 1.58 -12.53 3.55
C SER A 22 0.26 -11.77 3.37
N GLN A 23 -0.40 -11.96 2.23
CA GLN A 23 -1.74 -11.39 1.98
C GLN A 23 -2.77 -11.88 3.00
N ALA A 24 -2.67 -13.13 3.46
CA ALA A 24 -3.54 -13.68 4.50
C ALA A 24 -3.36 -12.95 5.85
N THR A 25 -2.14 -12.53 6.16
CA THR A 25 -1.85 -11.74 7.38
C THR A 25 -2.49 -10.35 7.28
N VAL A 26 -2.35 -9.68 6.13
CA VAL A 26 -3.01 -8.39 5.86
C VAL A 26 -4.53 -8.51 5.95
N ALA A 27 -5.11 -9.56 5.35
CA ALA A 27 -6.55 -9.81 5.40
C ALA A 27 -7.06 -9.99 6.83
N ARG A 28 -6.37 -10.79 7.65
CA ARG A 28 -6.70 -10.96 9.07
C ARG A 28 -6.57 -9.64 9.83
N HIS A 29 -5.51 -8.87 9.58
CA HIS A 29 -5.27 -7.60 10.26
C HIS A 29 -6.36 -6.55 9.94
N LEU A 30 -6.80 -6.49 8.68
CA LEU A 30 -7.86 -5.57 8.25
C LEU A 30 -9.28 -6.08 8.52
N GLY A 31 -9.47 -7.29 9.07
CA GLY A 31 -10.80 -7.89 9.22
C GLY A 31 -11.50 -8.17 7.89
N MET A 32 -10.74 -8.39 6.81
CA MET A 32 -11.25 -8.57 5.45
C MET A 32 -11.10 -10.02 4.96
N SER A 33 -11.89 -10.36 3.94
CA SER A 33 -11.69 -11.60 3.18
C SER A 33 -10.44 -11.50 2.28
N GLN A 34 -9.80 -12.64 1.98
CA GLN A 34 -8.66 -12.67 1.06
C GLN A 34 -8.95 -12.07 -0.32
N PRO A 35 -10.12 -12.33 -0.96
CA PRO A 35 -10.45 -11.68 -2.23
C PRO A 35 -10.56 -10.15 -2.14
N ALA A 36 -11.04 -9.62 -1.01
CA ALA A 36 -11.13 -8.17 -0.81
C ALA A 36 -9.74 -7.53 -0.71
N VAL A 37 -8.80 -8.17 -0.02
CA VAL A 37 -7.40 -7.73 0.04
C VAL A 37 -6.70 -7.91 -1.31
N TYR A 38 -6.93 -9.01 -2.01
CA TYR A 38 -6.38 -9.22 -3.35
C TYR A 38 -6.76 -8.09 -4.31
N ARG A 39 -8.03 -7.67 -4.35
CA ARG A 39 -8.47 -6.56 -5.22
C ARG A 39 -7.76 -5.24 -4.89
N ARG A 40 -7.46 -4.99 -3.61
CA ARG A 40 -6.69 -3.82 -3.17
C ARG A 40 -5.23 -3.91 -3.56
N LEU A 41 -4.62 -5.07 -3.27
CA LEU A 41 -3.24 -5.34 -3.67
C LEU A 41 -3.07 -5.39 -5.18
N ALA A 42 -4.12 -5.63 -5.97
CA ALA A 42 -4.11 -5.54 -7.43
C ALA A 42 -4.31 -4.10 -7.96
N GLY A 43 -4.66 -3.13 -7.08
CA GLY A 43 -4.97 -1.75 -7.48
C GLY A 43 -6.36 -1.57 -8.10
N VAL A 44 -7.20 -2.62 -8.11
CA VAL A 44 -8.58 -2.57 -8.65
C VAL A 44 -9.50 -1.80 -7.72
N VAL A 45 -9.32 -1.97 -6.42
CA VAL A 45 -10.01 -1.21 -5.37
C VAL A 45 -8.94 -0.40 -4.63
N PRO A 46 -9.10 0.92 -4.45
CA PRO A 46 -8.14 1.69 -3.67
C PRO A 46 -8.19 1.26 -2.19
N PHE A 47 -7.04 1.32 -1.52
CA PHE A 47 -7.03 1.40 -0.06
C PHE A 47 -7.61 2.75 0.35
N ASP A 48 -8.52 2.77 1.32
CA ASP A 48 -8.84 4.02 2.00
C ASP A 48 -7.72 4.40 2.98
N VAL A 49 -7.81 5.60 3.57
CA VAL A 49 -6.77 6.14 4.45
C VAL A 49 -6.60 5.31 5.73
N ASN A 50 -7.67 4.77 6.30
CA ASN A 50 -7.63 3.97 7.53
C ASN A 50 -7.05 2.58 7.25
N GLU A 51 -7.46 1.97 6.14
CA GLU A 51 -6.90 0.70 5.67
C GLU A 51 -5.41 0.83 5.39
N LEU A 52 -4.99 1.93 4.75
CA LEU A 52 -3.59 2.18 4.46
C LEU A 52 -2.77 2.41 5.73
N GLN A 53 -3.30 3.16 6.71
CA GLN A 53 -2.67 3.36 8.01
C GLN A 53 -2.49 2.02 8.75
N ALA A 54 -3.54 1.20 8.82
CA ALA A 54 -3.46 -0.10 9.47
C ALA A 54 -2.43 -1.04 8.79
N VAL A 55 -2.38 -1.03 7.44
CA VAL A 55 -1.34 -1.76 6.72
C VAL A 55 0.05 -1.20 7.02
N ALA A 56 0.21 0.12 7.12
CA ALA A 56 1.49 0.76 7.48
C ALA A 56 1.95 0.35 8.89
N ASP A 57 1.02 0.31 9.86
CA ASP A 57 1.28 -0.13 11.22
C ASP A 57 1.71 -1.61 11.26
N LEU A 58 0.98 -2.48 10.55
CA LEU A 58 1.34 -3.90 10.40
C LEU A 58 2.73 -4.08 9.75
N LEU A 59 3.05 -3.21 8.80
CA LEU A 59 4.33 -3.20 8.10
C LEU A 59 5.37 -2.35 8.84
N GLU A 60 5.13 -1.82 10.04
CA GLU A 60 6.11 -1.02 10.79
C GLU A 60 6.81 0.04 9.89
N VAL A 61 6.03 0.78 9.09
CA VAL A 61 6.49 1.92 8.29
C VAL A 61 5.58 3.12 8.49
N PRO A 62 6.08 4.34 8.28
CA PRO A 62 5.21 5.49 8.10
C PRO A 62 4.25 5.30 6.92
N THR A 63 3.00 5.73 7.07
CA THR A 63 1.97 5.66 6.01
C THR A 63 2.39 6.40 4.73
N SER A 64 3.20 7.45 4.87
CA SER A 64 3.80 8.18 3.74
C SER A 64 4.69 7.30 2.85
N THR A 65 5.35 6.28 3.40
CA THR A 65 6.15 5.32 2.63
C THR A 65 5.28 4.51 1.66
N LEU A 66 4.01 4.28 1.99
CA LEU A 66 3.08 3.52 1.14
C LEU A 66 2.41 4.37 0.06
N LEU A 67 2.38 5.69 0.22
CA LEU A 67 1.72 6.61 -0.71
C LEU A 67 2.46 6.81 -2.05
N ALA A 68 3.64 6.19 -2.21
CA ALA A 68 4.49 6.26 -3.40
C ALA A 68 4.83 7.72 -3.78
N ASP A 69 6.02 8.17 -3.37
CA ASP A 69 6.56 9.42 -3.87
C ASP A 69 7.06 9.19 -5.31
N GLU A 70 6.25 9.55 -6.30
CA GLU A 70 6.84 9.99 -7.56
C GLU A 70 7.43 11.36 -7.22
N PRO A 71 8.75 11.55 -7.28
CA PRO A 71 9.31 12.87 -7.08
C PRO A 71 8.60 13.79 -8.06
N THR A 72 7.86 14.77 -7.57
CA THR A 72 7.43 15.86 -8.42
C THR A 72 8.72 16.49 -8.92
N ALA A 73 9.01 16.31 -10.22
CA ALA A 73 10.25 16.73 -10.88
C ALA A 73 10.54 18.25 -10.77
N ALA A 74 9.73 19.02 -10.05
CA ALA A 74 9.84 20.46 -9.85
C ALA A 74 10.54 20.87 -8.53
N ALA A 75 10.94 19.95 -7.65
CA ALA A 75 11.57 20.31 -6.37
C ALA A 75 13.11 20.20 -6.39
N VAL A 76 13.76 20.78 -7.41
CA VAL A 76 15.22 21.02 -7.43
C VAL A 76 15.51 22.35 -8.12
N THR A 77 15.09 23.46 -7.51
CA THR A 77 15.71 24.78 -7.74
C THR A 77 15.53 25.62 -6.49
N SER A 78 16.56 25.64 -5.65
CA SER A 78 16.92 26.76 -4.74
C SER A 78 18.38 26.58 -4.37
#